data_AF-A0A2Z2HQA5-F1
#
_entry.id   AF-A0A2Z2HQA5-F1
#
_cell.length_a   1.000
_cell.length_b   1.000
_cell.length_c   1.000
_cell.angle_alpha   90.00
_cell.angle_beta   90.00
_cell.angle_gamma   90.00
#
_symmetry.space_group_name_H-M   'P 1'
#
loop_
_entity.id
_entity.type
_entity.pdbx_description
1 polymer ?
#
loop_
_entity_poly.entity_id
_entity_poly.type
_entity_poly.pdbx_seq_one_letter_code
_entity_poly.pdbx_strand_id
1 'polypeptide(L)' 'MQQQIKQENQILKNIKFVGVTFDPDSFKNGEDELNKSIEMGYKVITDYPTSTGVVFSVGLYNVKEEEE' A
#
# COMPACT_ATOMS: atom_id res chain seq x y z
N MET A 1 -12.42 -14.97 0.95
CA MET A 1 -12.96 -13.62 1.21
C MET A 1 -12.12 -12.63 0.39
N GLN A 2 -12.38 -12.52 -0.91
CA GLN A 2 -11.76 -11.47 -1.75
C GLN A 2 -12.83 -10.41 -1.93
N GLN A 3 -12.71 -9.30 -1.20
CA GLN A 3 -13.51 -8.11 -1.49
C GLN A 3 -13.03 -7.58 -2.84
N GLN A 4 -13.75 -7.96 -3.88
CA GLN A 4 -13.69 -7.35 -5.19
C GLN A 4 -14.25 -5.93 -5.01
N ILE A 5 -13.38 -5.01 -4.59
CA ILE A 5 -13.72 -3.59 -4.47
C ILE A 5 -14.17 -3.16 -5.87
N LYS A 6 -15.41 -2.69 -5.94
CA LYS A 6 -16.05 -2.04 -7.08
C LYS A 6 -15.19 -0.82 -7.47
N GLN A 7 -14.14 -1.05 -8.27
CA GLN A 7 -13.09 -0.09 -8.64
C GLN A 7 -13.43 0.69 -9.94
N GLU A 8 -14.67 0.67 -10.41
CA GLU A 8 -15.01 1.13 -11.77
C GLU A 8 -14.62 2.60 -12.03
N ASN A 9 -14.47 3.43 -10.99
CA ASN A 9 -14.10 4.85 -11.10
C ASN A 9 -12.81 5.26 -10.35
N GLN A 10 -11.91 4.34 -9.97
CA GLN A 10 -10.65 4.72 -9.29
C GLN A 10 -9.43 4.64 -10.24
N ILE A 11 -8.72 5.75 -10.44
CA ILE A 11 -7.46 5.77 -11.19
C ILE A 11 -6.29 5.74 -10.21
N LEU A 12 -5.35 4.82 -10.42
CA LEU A 12 -4.08 4.80 -9.69
C LEU A 12 -3.28 6.08 -10.00
N LYS A 13 -3.10 6.93 -9.00
CA LYS A 13 -2.35 8.19 -9.09
C LYS A 13 -0.87 7.99 -8.76
N ASN A 14 -0.57 7.19 -7.74
CA ASN A 14 0.78 6.98 -7.27
C ASN A 14 0.95 5.56 -6.71
N ILE A 15 2.14 4.99 -6.88
CA ILE A 15 2.53 3.71 -6.30
C ILE A 15 3.83 3.87 -5.51
N LYS A 16 3.89 3.24 -4.34
CA LYS A 16 5.08 3.18 -3.49
C LYS A 16 5.32 1.73 -3.06
N PHE A 17 6.59 1.37 -2.87
CA PHE A 17 6.99 0.10 -2.29
C PHE A 17 7.58 0.38 -0.90
N VAL A 18 7.05 -0.28 0.13
CA VAL A 18 7.49 -0.15 1.52
C VAL A 18 7.97 -1.50 2.01
N GLY A 19 9.25 -1.58 2.37
CA GLY A 19 9.86 -2.78 2.91
C GLY A 19 9.73 -2.83 4.43
N VAL A 20 9.20 -3.93 4.95
CA VAL A 20 9.18 -4.23 6.39
C VAL A 20 10.11 -5.41 6.62
N THR A 21 11.26 -5.14 7.23
CA THR A 21 12.22 -6.18 7.63
C THR A 21 11.78 -6.82 8.94
N PHE A 22 12.09 -8.10 9.14
CA PHE A 22 11.81 -8.80 10.41
C PHE A 22 13.02 -8.79 11.36
N ASP A 23 13.95 -7.87 11.15
CA ASP A 23 15.06 -7.63 12.06
C ASP A 23 14.52 -6.99 13.35
N PRO A 24 14.79 -7.56 14.55
CA PRO A 24 14.33 -7.02 15.83
C PRO A 24 14.69 -5.55 16.08
N ASP A 25 15.78 -5.07 15.48
CA ASP A 25 16.27 -3.71 15.69
C ASP A 25 15.64 -2.70 14.72
N SER A 26 15.16 -3.14 13.56
CA SER A 26 14.70 -2.24 12.48
C SER A 26 13.28 -2.48 11.98
N PHE A 27 12.56 -3.50 12.47
CA PHE A 27 11.20 -3.81 11.99
C PHE A 27 10.23 -2.63 12.11
N LYS A 28 10.35 -1.87 13.20
CA LYS A 28 9.49 -0.70 13.48
C LYS A 28 9.62 0.38 12.41
N ASN A 29 10.80 0.56 11.83
CA ASN A 29 11.00 1.59 10.80
C ASN A 29 10.12 1.31 9.57
N GLY A 30 10.06 0.05 9.14
CA GLY A 30 9.22 -0.35 8.01
C GLY A 30 7.73 -0.33 8.37
N GLU A 31 7.39 -0.75 9.58
CA GLU A 31 6.02 -0.69 10.11
C GLU A 31 5.50 0.77 10.14
N ASP A 32 6.29 1.69 10.70
CA ASP A 32 5.96 3.10 10.79
C ASP A 32 5.81 3.75 9.40
N GLU A 33 6.67 3.38 8.45
CA GLU A 33 6.57 3.88 7.08
C GLU A 33 5.32 3.37 6.35
N LEU A 34 4.94 2.11 6.58
CA LEU A 34 3.73 1.52 6.04
C LEU A 34 2.48 2.20 6.64
N ASN A 35 2.44 2.32 7.97
CA ASN A 35 1.36 2.98 8.69
C ASN A 35 1.17 4.42 8.23
N LYS A 36 2.26 5.19 8.12
CA LYS A 36 2.22 6.57 7.59
C LYS A 36 1.70 6.61 6.16
N SER A 37 2.06 5.64 5.32
CA SER A 37 1.55 5.58 3.94
C SER A 37 0.04 5.35 3.91
N ILE A 38 -0.47 4.49 4.79
CA ILE A 38 -1.91 4.24 4.97
C ILE A 38 -2.62 5.50 5.48
N GLU A 39 -2.05 6.20 6.47
CA GLU A 39 -2.59 7.48 6.97
C GLU A 39 -2.69 8.56 5.87
N MET A 40 -1.75 8.56 4.92
CA MET A 40 -1.78 9.45 3.74
C MET A 40 -2.81 9.02 2.67
N GLY A 41 -3.58 7.95 2.91
CA GLY A 41 -4.63 7.47 2.01
C GLY A 41 -4.17 6.45 0.98
N TYR A 42 -2.94 5.93 1.08
CA TYR A 42 -2.54 4.80 0.25
C TYR A 42 -3.24 3.52 0.71
N LYS A 43 -3.53 2.64 -0.25
CA LYS A 43 -4.11 1.32 -0.01
C LYS A 43 -3.11 0.24 -0.39
N VAL A 44 -3.01 -0.82 0.40
CA VAL A 44 -2.18 -1.99 0.05
C VAL A 44 -2.75 -2.66 -1.19
N ILE A 45 -1.92 -2.83 -2.20
CA ILE A 45 -2.26 -3.51 -3.45
C ILE A 45 -1.84 -4.98 -3.36
N THR A 46 -0.58 -5.23 -2.99
CA THR A 46 0.02 -6.56 -2.97
C THR A 46 1.24 -6.57 -2.07
N ASP A 47 1.46 -7.67 -1.37
CA ASP A 47 2.65 -7.97 -0.61
C ASP A 47 3.56 -8.97 -1.34
N TYR A 48 4.87 -8.78 -1.19
CA TYR A 48 5.91 -9.63 -1.75
C TYR A 48 6.76 -10.19 -0.59
N PRO A 49 6.51 -11.44 -0.17
CA PRO A 49 7.33 -12.09 0.84
C PRO A 49 8.79 -12.21 0.36
N THR A 50 9.72 -11.94 1.26
CA THR A 50 11.16 -12.09 1.05
C THR A 50 11.76 -12.95 2.15
N SER A 51 13.02 -13.36 2.01
CA SER A 51 13.69 -14.16 3.05
C SER A 51 13.89 -13.43 4.38
N THR A 52 13.86 -12.10 4.38
CA THR A 52 14.18 -11.27 5.56
C THR A 52 13.02 -10.36 6.00
N GLY A 53 11.84 -10.50 5.37
CA GLY A 53 10.72 -9.60 5.60
C GLY A 53 9.69 -9.65 4.49
N VAL A 54 8.99 -8.54 4.28
CA VAL A 54 7.96 -8.38 3.25
C VAL A 54 8.05 -7.00 2.63
N VAL A 55 7.80 -6.90 1.33
CA VAL A 55 7.65 -5.61 0.64
C VAL A 55 6.19 -5.42 0.28
N PHE A 56 5.57 -4.33 0.74
CA PHE A 56 4.21 -3.95 0.36
C PHE A 56 4.24 -2.94 -0.79
N SER A 57 3.53 -3.26 -1.87
CA SER A 57 3.12 -2.23 -2.83
C SER A 57 1.85 -1.55 -2.33
N VAL A 58 1.90 -0.23 -2.24
CA VAL A 58 0.77 0.61 -1.83
C VAL A 58 0.44 1.61 -2.93
N GLY A 59 -0.85 1.79 -3.20
CA GLY A 59 -1.36 2.68 -4.25
C GLY A 59 -2.24 3.78 -3.69
N LEU A 60 -2.01 5.00 -4.14
CA LEU A 60 -2.92 6.12 -3.94
C LEU A 60 -3.83 6.24 -5.16
N TYR A 61 -5.14 6.30 -4.92
CA TYR A 61 -6.15 6.34 -5.97
C TYR A 61 -6.91 7.66 -5.93
N ASN A 62 -7.14 8.25 -7.11
CA ASN A 62 -8.11 9.34 -7.27
C ASN A 62 -9.47 8.76 -7.65
N VAL A 63 -10.54 9.42 -7.22
CA VAL A 63 -11.87 9.23 -7.79
C VAL A 63 -11.87 9.94 -9.15
N LYS A 64 -12.27 9.25 -10.23
CA LYS A 64 -12.61 9.93 -11.47
C LYS A 64 -13.80 10.85 -11.18
N GLU A 65 -13.61 12.14 -11.37
CA GLU A 65 -14.74 13.04 -11.56
C GLU A 65 -15.41 12.59 -12.87
N GLU A 66 -16.69 12.20 -12.79
CA GLU A 66 -17.51 12.04 -13.99
C GLU A 66 -17.68 13.46 -14.55
N GLU A 67 -17.02 13.76 -15.68
CA GLU A 67 -17.28 14.98 -16.43
C GLU A 67 -18.73 14.90 -16.93
N GLU A 68 -19.63 15.68 -16.30
CA GLU A 68 -21.03 15.92 -16.75
C GLU A 68 -21.07 16.71 -18.07
#